data_AF-A0AAV5WMH4-F1
#
_entry.id   AF-A0AAV5WMH4-F1
#
_cell.length_a   1.000
_cell.length_b   1.000
_cell.length_c   1.000
_cell.angle_alpha   90.00
_cell.angle_beta   90.00
_cell.angle_gamma   90.00
#
_symmetry.space_group_name_H-M   'P 1'
#
loop_
_entity.id
_entity.type
_entity.pdbx_description
1 polymer ?
#
loop_
_entity_poly.entity_id
_entity_poly.type
_entity_poly.pdbx_seq_one_letter_code
_entity_poly.pdbx_strand_id
1 'polypeptide(L)'
;MPNLVYYKDGSGVVSGPLREPEATALYKGNFFKPDHVFRVVDTEDAQTFYSIDDLRIKFGAESPFGKPIDCEDRELVRVYKVRRTLKVNLN
;
A
#
# COMPACT_ATOMS: atom_id res chain seq x y z
N MET A 1 9.95 0.19 -15.83
CA MET A 1 11.23 -0.26 -15.23
C MET A 1 10.91 -1.31 -14.17
N PRO A 2 11.85 -2.05 -13.54
CA PRO A 2 11.49 -2.92 -12.43
C PRO A 2 11.04 -2.10 -11.22
N ASN A 3 9.89 -2.43 -10.63
CA ASN A 3 9.39 -1.80 -9.40
C ASN A 3 10.37 -2.10 -8.26
N LEU A 4 11.02 -1.04 -7.76
CA LEU A 4 11.85 -1.10 -6.57
C LEU A 4 11.02 -0.65 -5.36
N VAL A 5 11.05 -1.46 -4.31
CA VAL A 5 10.27 -1.25 -3.09
C VAL A 5 11.23 -0.95 -1.95
N TYR A 6 11.01 0.20 -1.29
CA TYR A 6 11.61 0.51 0.00
C TYR A 6 10.54 0.37 1.07
N TYR A 7 10.93 -0.04 2.26
CA TYR A 7 10.03 -0.05 3.42
C TYR A 7 10.69 0.66 4.59
N LYS A 8 9.88 1.28 5.43
CA LYS A 8 10.28 2.01 6.63
C LYS A 8 9.57 1.40 7.82
N ASP A 9 10.33 1.05 8.86
CA ASP A 9 9.77 0.50 10.08
C ASP A 9 9.28 1.59 11.06
N GLY A 10 8.64 1.20 12.16
CA GLY A 10 8.15 2.11 13.19
C GLY A 10 9.25 2.88 13.94
N SER A 11 10.52 2.47 13.84
CA SER A 11 11.66 3.24 14.37
C SER A 11 12.13 4.34 13.42
N GLY A 12 11.67 4.26 12.17
CA GLY A 12 11.97 5.19 11.10
C GLY A 12 13.12 4.77 10.20
N VAL A 13 13.67 3.56 10.37
CA VAL A 13 14.74 3.02 9.54
C VAL A 13 14.17 2.59 8.19
N VAL A 14 14.79 3.05 7.10
CA VAL A 14 14.42 2.70 5.73
C VAL A 14 15.32 1.57 5.23
N SER A 15 14.71 0.52 4.70
CA SER A 15 15.37 -0.66 4.15
C SER A 15 14.97 -0.89 2.68
N GLY A 16 15.83 -1.57 1.93
CA GLY A 16 15.66 -1.86 0.49
C GLY A 16 16.83 -1.34 -0.37
N PRO A 17 16.68 -1.31 -1.72
CA PRO A 17 15.47 -1.67 -2.46
C PRO A 17 15.28 -3.18 -2.59
N LEU A 18 14.03 -3.63 -2.50
CA LEU A 18 13.59 -4.97 -2.86
C LEU A 18 12.99 -4.96 -4.26
N ARG A 19 13.13 -6.05 -5.00
CA ARG A 19 12.36 -6.25 -6.24
C ARG A 19 10.91 -6.59 -5.88
N GLU A 20 9.95 -6.23 -6.72
CA GLU A 20 8.54 -6.57 -6.50
C GLU A 20 8.32 -8.05 -6.11
N PRO A 21 8.87 -9.06 -6.81
CA PRO A 21 8.64 -10.46 -6.44
C PRO A 21 9.13 -10.80 -5.03
N GLU A 22 10.25 -10.18 -4.60
CA GLU A 22 10.83 -10.37 -3.27
C GLU A 22 9.97 -9.71 -2.20
N ALA A 23 9.53 -8.47 -2.44
CA ALA A 23 8.65 -7.74 -1.54
C ALA A 23 7.30 -8.46 -1.39
N THR A 24 6.72 -8.96 -2.50
CA THR A 24 5.48 -9.74 -2.48
C THR A 24 5.65 -11.07 -1.75
N ALA A 25 6.79 -11.76 -1.90
CA ALA A 25 7.09 -12.97 -1.14
C ALA A 25 7.17 -12.70 0.37
N LEU A 26 7.85 -11.62 0.78
CA LEU A 26 7.95 -11.21 2.19
C LEU A 26 6.58 -10.81 2.78
N TYR A 27 5.75 -10.13 1.99
CA TYR A 27 4.37 -9.81 2.38
C TYR A 27 3.54 -11.09 2.59
N LYS A 28 3.58 -12.03 1.65
CA LYS A 28 2.88 -13.32 1.79
C LYS A 28 3.40 -14.15 2.97
N GLY A 29 4.68 -13.97 3.32
CA GLY A 29 5.30 -14.58 4.50
C GLY A 29 5.01 -13.87 5.84
N ASN A 30 4.16 -12.84 5.88
CA ASN A 30 3.88 -12.03 7.08
C ASN A 30 5.14 -11.43 7.74
N PHE A 31 6.19 -11.14 6.96
CA PHE A 31 7.42 -10.54 7.48
C PHE A 31 7.20 -9.08 7.90
N PHE A 32 6.37 -8.34 7.16
CA PHE A 32 6.12 -6.94 7.43
C PHE A 32 5.10 -6.75 8.55
N LYS A 33 5.41 -5.83 9.46
CA LYS A 33 4.52 -5.47 10.56
C LYS A 33 3.51 -4.40 10.12
N PRO A 34 2.38 -4.26 10.82
CA PRO A 34 1.33 -3.29 10.46
C PRO A 34 1.79 -1.82 10.47
N ASP A 35 2.83 -1.50 11.24
CA ASP A 35 3.43 -0.17 11.34
C ASP A 35 4.43 0.13 10.20
N HIS A 36 4.78 -0.86 9.39
CA HIS A 36 5.64 -0.63 8.23
C HIS A 36 4.92 0.15 7.14
N VAL A 37 5.64 1.10 6.56
CA VAL A 37 5.18 1.87 5.38
C VAL A 37 6.13 1.66 4.22
N PHE A 38 5.63 1.81 3.00
CA PHE A 38 6.28 1.33 1.78
C PHE A 38 6.32 2.41 0.71
N ARG A 39 7.43 2.48 -0.02
CA ARG A 39 7.63 3.40 -1.13
C ARG A 39 7.98 2.59 -2.38
N VAL A 40 7.18 2.73 -3.43
CA VAL A 40 7.35 2.04 -4.71
C VAL A 40 7.86 3.04 -5.74
N VAL A 41 9.04 2.79 -6.32
CA VAL A 41 9.78 3.75 -7.16
C VAL A 41 9.35 3.76 -8.63
N ASP A 42 8.14 3.28 -8.95
CA ASP A 42 7.60 3.24 -10.33
C ASP A 42 6.36 4.13 -10.51
N THR A 43 5.96 4.89 -9.50
CA THR A 43 4.83 5.84 -9.60
C THR A 43 5.31 7.28 -9.65
N GLU A 44 4.53 8.16 -10.30
CA GLU A 44 4.74 9.62 -10.37
C GLU A 44 5.01 10.26 -8.98
N ASP A 45 4.62 9.59 -7.90
CA ASP A 45 4.92 9.90 -6.49
C ASP A 45 6.07 9.05 -5.89
N ALA A 46 7.24 9.04 -6.51
CA ALA A 46 8.39 8.23 -6.08
C ALA A 46 8.99 8.58 -4.69
N GLN A 47 8.47 9.62 -4.01
CA GLN A 47 8.96 10.07 -2.70
C GLN A 47 8.04 9.67 -1.53
N THR A 48 6.81 9.23 -1.80
CA THR A 48 5.80 9.04 -0.76
C THR A 48 5.79 7.62 -0.21
N PHE A 49 5.67 7.48 1.11
CA PHE A 49 5.45 6.21 1.78
C PHE A 49 3.96 5.99 2.03
N TYR A 50 3.49 4.78 1.75
CA TYR A 50 2.10 4.35 1.87
C TYR A 50 1.99 3.18 2.85
N SER A 51 0.85 3.07 3.54
CA SER A 51 0.58 1.86 4.30
C SER A 51 0.37 0.66 3.36
N ILE A 52 0.51 -0.56 3.88
CA ILE A 52 0.21 -1.76 3.08
C ILE A 52 -1.25 -1.77 2.59
N ASP A 53 -2.18 -1.22 3.37
CA ASP A 53 -3.59 -1.15 2.98
C ASP A 53 -3.84 -0.17 1.83
N ASP A 54 -3.17 0.99 1.84
CA ASP A 54 -3.21 1.93 0.71
C ASP A 54 -2.67 1.28 -0.57
N LEU A 55 -1.58 0.52 -0.44
CA LEU A 55 -0.99 -0.22 -1.55
C LEU A 55 -1.92 -1.34 -2.06
N ARG A 56 -2.59 -2.08 -1.17
CA ARG A 56 -3.58 -3.09 -1.57
C ARG A 56 -4.77 -2.49 -2.33
N ILE A 57 -5.17 -1.26 -1.99
CA ILE A 57 -6.23 -0.54 -2.71
C ILE A 57 -5.73 -0.08 -4.09
N LYS A 58 -4.48 0.37 -4.18
CA LYS A 58 -3.90 0.96 -5.40
C LYS A 58 -3.44 -0.10 -6.42
N PHE A 59 -2.88 -1.21 -5.95
CA PHE A 59 -2.22 -2.23 -6.77
C PHE A 59 -2.86 -3.62 -6.67
N GLY A 60 -3.79 -3.82 -5.73
CA GLY A 60 -4.45 -5.10 -5.49
C GLY A 60 -3.91 -5.86 -4.28
N ALA A 61 -4.74 -6.73 -3.71
CA ALA A 61 -4.42 -7.45 -2.47
C ALA A 61 -3.36 -8.55 -2.65
N GLU A 62 -3.24 -9.12 -3.85
CA GLU A 62 -2.33 -10.25 -4.11
C GLU A 62 -0.90 -9.82 -4.43
N SER A 63 -0.71 -8.65 -5.05
CA SER A 63 0.59 -8.03 -5.29
C SER A 63 0.53 -6.51 -5.00
N PRO A 64 0.61 -6.10 -3.72
CA PRO A 64 0.49 -4.69 -3.34
C PRO A 64 1.66 -3.82 -3.83
N PHE A 65 2.71 -4.42 -4.38
CA PHE A 65 3.89 -3.72 -4.92
C PHE A 65 3.98 -3.76 -6.45
N GLY A 66 3.02 -4.43 -7.09
CA GLY A 66 3.00 -4.67 -8.53
C GLY A 66 2.60 -3.45 -9.34
N LYS A 67 2.35 -3.66 -10.63
CA LYS A 67 1.75 -2.62 -11.49
C LYS A 67 0.33 -2.32 -11.03
N PRO A 68 -0.15 -1.07 -11.19
CA PRO A 68 -1.54 -0.78 -10.93
C PRO A 68 -2.38 -1.71 -11.80
N ILE A 69 -3.28 -2.46 -11.18
CA ILE A 69 -4.34 -3.12 -11.92
C ILE A 69 -5.17 -1.96 -12.49
N ASP A 70 -5.39 -1.93 -13.80
CA ASP A 70 -6.37 -1.03 -14.42
C ASP A 70 -7.76 -1.41 -13.89
N CYS A 71 -8.03 -0.98 -12.66
CA CYS A 71 -9.34 -1.05 -12.05
C CYS A 71 -10.07 0.19 -12.53
N GLU A 72 -10.88 0.05 -13.58
CA GLU A 72 -11.87 1.06 -13.99
C GLU A 72 -12.90 1.40 -12.88
N ASP A 73 -12.78 0.83 -11.67
CA ASP A 73 -13.71 1.00 -10.56
C ASP A 73 -13.25 2.03 -9.50
N ARG A 74 -12.75 3.20 -9.92
CA ARG A 74 -12.40 4.31 -9.01
C ARG A 74 -13.58 4.93 -8.25
N GLU A 75 -14.83 4.50 -8.49
CA GLU A 75 -16.01 5.09 -7.85
C GLU A 75 -16.41 4.46 -6.50
N LEU A 76 -15.97 3.25 -6.15
CA LEU A 76 -16.55 2.53 -5.00
C LEU A 76 -15.95 2.87 -3.62
N VAL A 77 -14.71 3.38 -3.54
CA VAL A 77 -14.04 3.62 -2.24
C VAL A 77 -14.51 4.91 -1.56
N ARG A 78 -15.09 5.88 -2.31
CA ARG A 78 -15.59 7.14 -1.73
C ARG A 78 -16.83 6.94 -0.85
N VAL A 79 -17.59 5.86 -1.04
CA VAL A 79 -18.86 5.61 -0.33
C VAL A 79 -18.64 5.02 1.07
N TYR A 80 -17.56 4.28 1.30
CA TYR A 80 -17.33 3.64 2.61
C TYR A 80 -16.84 4.59 3.71
N LYS A 81 -16.04 5.61 3.37
CA LYS A 81 -15.59 6.61 4.37
C LYS A 81 -16.74 7.50 4.88
N VAL A 82 -17.74 7.79 4.05
CA VAL A 82 -18.88 8.65 4.45
C VAL A 82 -19.81 7.94 5.45
N ARG A 83 -19.99 6.62 5.35
CA ARG A 83 -20.89 5.88 6.25
C ARG A 83 -20.37 5.74 7.69
N ARG A 84 -19.07 5.84 7.94
CA ARG A 84 -18.53 5.80 9.31
C ARG A 84 -18.75 7.11 10.07
N THR A 85 -18.74 8.26 9.39
CA THR A 85 -18.95 9.56 10.05
C THR A 85 -20.40 9.76 10.48
N LEU A 86 -21.37 9.17 9.76
CA LEU A 86 -22.79 9.34 10.07
C LEU A 86 -23.29 8.52 11.27
N LYS A 87 -22.56 7.50 11.73
CA LYS A 87 -22.95 6.69 12.90
C LYS A 87 -22.51 7.27 14.25
N VAL A 88 -21.72 8.35 14.26
CA VAL A 88 -21.18 8.92 15.51
C VAL A 88 -22.06 10.05 16.07
N ASN A 89 -23.06 10.54 15.33
CA ASN A 89 -23.91 11.68 15.72
C ASN A 89 -25.41 11.36 15.87
N LEU A 90 -25.76 10.16 16.33
CA LEU A 90 -27.11 9.87 16.80
C LEU A 90 -27.02 9.36 18.25
N ASN A 91 -26.84 10.31 19.16
CA ASN A 91 -27.25 10.21 20.56
C ASN A 91 -27.63 11.60 21.06
#